data_AF-A0A396TV60-F1
#
_entry.id   AF-A0A396TV60-F1
#
_cell.length_a   1.000
_cell.length_b   1.000
_cell.length_c   1.000
_cell.angle_alpha   90.00
_cell.angle_beta   90.00
_cell.angle_gamma   90.00
#
_symmetry.space_group_name_H-M   'P 1'
#
loop_
_entity.id
_entity.type
_entity.pdbx_description
1 polymer ?
#
loop_
_entity_poly.entity_id
_entity_poly.type
_entity_poly.pdbx_seq_one_letter_code
_entity_poly.pdbx_strand_id
1 'polypeptide(L)'
;MTPEVIRDDQWQEFFDVYVEDKYQMDMRAFFEEHNAESLTQIIERMLEAVRKGYWQAHEATIKKMVETYTEIASEFDVATDNEKFNDYMDSSAAGFGLMPYRKHWLKR
;
A
#
# COMPACT_ATOMS: atom_id res chain seq x y z
N MET A 1 -13.73 3.70 11.98
CA MET A 1 -14.23 3.34 10.63
C MET A 1 -14.81 1.93 10.74
N THR A 2 -15.80 1.59 9.93
CA THR A 2 -16.53 0.32 9.99
C THR A 2 -16.18 -0.49 8.73
N PRO A 3 -14.91 -0.92 8.55
CA PRO A 3 -14.42 -1.50 7.29
C PRO A 3 -15.23 -2.72 6.82
N GLU A 4 -15.89 -3.42 7.73
CA GLU A 4 -16.79 -4.54 7.46
C GLU A 4 -18.03 -4.19 6.62
N VAL A 5 -18.36 -2.90 6.46
CA VAL A 5 -19.47 -2.47 5.59
C VAL A 5 -19.04 -2.14 4.16
N ILE A 6 -17.72 -2.11 3.91
CA ILE A 6 -17.17 -1.83 2.58
C ILE A 6 -17.01 -3.16 1.84
N ARG A 7 -17.65 -3.29 0.69
CA ARG A 7 -17.60 -4.49 -0.15
C ARG A 7 -16.29 -4.58 -0.94
N ASP A 8 -15.96 -5.78 -1.41
CA ASP A 8 -14.76 -6.03 -2.22
C ASP A 8 -14.68 -5.15 -3.48
N ASP A 9 -15.80 -4.93 -4.18
CA ASP A 9 -15.86 -4.09 -5.38
C ASP A 9 -15.59 -2.61 -5.08
N GLN A 10 -15.95 -2.16 -3.88
CA GLN A 10 -15.66 -0.79 -3.46
C GLN A 10 -14.17 -0.63 -3.16
N TRP A 11 -13.55 -1.57 -2.44
CA TRP A 11 -12.10 -1.57 -2.24
C TRP A 11 -11.32 -1.65 -3.56
N GLN A 12 -11.78 -2.49 -4.48
CA GLN A 12 -11.20 -2.59 -5.82
C GLN A 12 -11.25 -1.25 -6.55
N GLU A 13 -12.35 -0.49 -6.45
CA GLU A 13 -12.43 0.85 -7.07
C GLU A 13 -11.41 1.83 -6.47
N PHE A 14 -11.11 1.77 -5.17
CA PHE A 14 -10.02 2.59 -4.60
C PHE A 14 -8.66 2.24 -5.22
N PHE A 15 -8.37 0.94 -5.37
CA PHE A 15 -7.15 0.50 -6.03
C PHE A 15 -7.11 0.97 -7.49
N ASP A 16 -8.21 0.80 -8.24
CA ASP A 16 -8.26 1.18 -9.64
C ASP A 16 -8.03 2.70 -9.81
N VAL A 17 -8.59 3.52 -8.92
CA VAL A 17 -8.44 4.98 -8.99
C VAL A 17 -7.05 5.45 -8.55
N TYR A 18 -6.56 4.99 -7.40
CA TYR A 18 -5.34 5.55 -6.81
C TYR A 18 -4.05 4.84 -7.23
N VAL A 19 -4.12 3.59 -7.67
CA VAL A 19 -2.95 2.77 -8.04
C VAL A 19 -2.92 2.45 -9.53
N GLU A 20 -4.05 2.07 -10.15
CA GLU A 20 -4.10 1.88 -11.61
C GLU A 20 -4.27 3.19 -12.39
N ASP A 21 -4.56 4.30 -11.69
CA ASP A 21 -4.88 5.58 -12.31
C ASP A 21 -5.94 5.41 -13.43
N LYS A 22 -7.07 4.77 -13.07
CA LYS A 22 -8.18 4.44 -13.99
C LYS A 22 -8.65 5.61 -14.86
N TYR A 23 -8.50 6.84 -14.36
CA TYR A 23 -8.92 8.06 -15.05
C TYR A 23 -7.79 8.82 -15.74
N GLN A 24 -6.56 8.30 -15.74
CA GLN A 24 -5.38 8.89 -16.41
C GLN A 24 -5.14 10.34 -15.95
N MET A 25 -5.13 10.53 -14.64
CA MET A 25 -4.97 11.83 -13.99
C MET A 25 -3.55 12.05 -13.46
N ASP A 26 -2.61 11.17 -13.82
CA ASP A 26 -1.22 11.18 -13.34
C ASP A 26 -1.16 11.09 -11.81
N MET A 27 -2.02 10.23 -11.22
CA MET A 27 -2.24 10.17 -9.76
C MET A 27 -0.94 9.97 -8.96
N ARG A 28 -0.03 9.12 -9.43
CA ARG A 28 1.29 8.92 -8.78
C ARG A 28 2.09 10.21 -8.77
N ALA A 29 2.25 10.86 -9.92
CA ALA A 29 3.01 12.11 -10.04
C ALA A 29 2.39 13.23 -9.19
N PHE A 30 1.07 13.34 -9.17
CA PHE A 30 0.34 14.31 -8.35
C PHE A 30 0.67 14.15 -6.86
N PHE A 31 0.64 12.93 -6.33
CA PHE A 31 0.99 12.69 -4.92
C PHE A 31 2.48 12.87 -4.66
N GLU A 32 3.36 12.44 -5.56
CA GLU A 32 4.81 12.65 -5.41
C GLU A 32 5.17 14.14 -5.34
N GLU A 33 4.49 14.99 -6.11
CA GLU A 33 4.69 16.44 -6.08
C GLU A 33 4.15 17.09 -4.81
N HIS A 34 2.98 16.68 -4.34
CA HIS A 34 2.26 17.41 -3.29
C HIS A 34 2.31 16.75 -1.92
N ASN A 35 2.14 15.43 -1.83
CA ASN A 35 2.19 14.67 -0.58
C ASN A 35 2.31 13.15 -0.84
N ALA A 36 3.54 12.66 -0.99
CA ALA A 36 3.80 11.23 -1.25
C ALA A 36 3.31 10.33 -0.09
N GLU A 37 3.37 10.83 1.14
CA GLU A 37 2.89 10.13 2.34
C GLU A 37 1.37 9.86 2.27
N SER A 38 0.60 10.72 1.62
CA SER A 38 -0.85 10.47 1.47
C SER A 38 -1.14 9.26 0.60
N LEU A 39 -0.40 9.06 -0.49
CA LEU A 39 -0.58 7.89 -1.35
C LEU A 39 -0.19 6.59 -0.61
N THR A 40 0.92 6.60 0.13
CA THR A 40 1.32 5.43 0.95
C THR A 40 0.30 5.13 2.04
N GLN A 41 -0.28 6.14 2.71
CA GLN A 41 -1.33 5.92 3.72
C GLN A 41 -2.63 5.35 3.13
N ILE A 42 -3.01 5.76 1.91
CA ILE A 42 -4.15 5.18 1.19
C ILE A 42 -3.88 3.71 0.90
N ILE A 43 -2.69 3.39 0.36
CA ILE A 43 -2.29 2.02 0.05
C ILE A 43 -2.17 1.16 1.32
N GLU A 44 -1.60 1.69 2.40
CA GLU A 44 -1.54 1.03 3.71
C GLU A 44 -2.94 0.66 4.19
N ARG A 45 -3.93 1.55 4.03
CA ARG A 45 -5.31 1.24 4.45
C ARG A 45 -5.93 0.11 3.65
N MET A 46 -5.68 0.07 2.34
CA MET A 46 -6.15 -1.01 1.46
C MET A 46 -5.48 -2.35 1.82
N LEU A 47 -4.17 -2.35 2.02
CA LEU A 47 -3.41 -3.53 2.44
C LEU A 47 -3.78 -4.00 3.86
N GLU A 48 -4.11 -3.09 4.78
CA GLU A 48 -4.68 -3.43 6.09
C GLU A 48 -6.06 -4.09 5.96
N ALA A 49 -6.88 -3.68 4.99
CA ALA A 49 -8.16 -4.34 4.71
C ALA A 49 -7.95 -5.77 4.22
N VAL A 50 -6.95 -6.01 3.35
CA VAL A 50 -6.53 -7.36 2.94
C VAL A 50 -6.03 -8.16 4.13
N ARG A 51 -5.07 -7.64 4.89
CA ARG A 51 -4.45 -8.34 6.04
C ARG A 51 -5.48 -8.74 7.10
N LYS A 52 -6.51 -7.92 7.32
CA LYS A 52 -7.58 -8.18 8.30
C LYS A 52 -8.74 -8.99 7.72
N GLY A 53 -8.70 -9.35 6.44
CA GLY A 53 -9.72 -10.15 5.77
C GLY A 53 -11.01 -9.38 5.42
N TYR A 54 -10.99 -8.05 5.47
CA TYR A 54 -12.12 -7.20 5.07
C TYR A 54 -12.25 -7.07 3.56
N TRP A 55 -11.15 -7.31 2.83
CA TRP A 55 -11.13 -7.29 1.37
C TRP A 55 -10.41 -8.53 0.85
N GLN A 56 -11.08 -9.32 0.01
CA GLN A 56 -10.50 -10.49 -0.67
C GLN A 56 -9.95 -10.08 -2.05
N ALA A 57 -8.83 -9.34 -2.05
CA ALA A 57 -8.19 -8.88 -3.28
C ALA A 57 -7.52 -10.04 -4.07
N HIS A 58 -7.44 -9.89 -5.39
CA HIS A 58 -6.63 -10.79 -6.21
C HIS A 58 -5.13 -10.64 -5.89
N GLU A 59 -4.38 -11.73 -6.03
CA GLU A 59 -2.94 -11.75 -5.77
C GLU A 59 -2.17 -10.67 -6.56
N ALA A 60 -2.52 -10.46 -7.83
CA ALA A 60 -1.91 -9.42 -8.67
C ALA A 60 -2.17 -8.00 -8.12
N THR A 61 -3.37 -7.75 -7.60
CA THR A 61 -3.75 -6.48 -6.96
C THR A 61 -2.93 -6.26 -5.70
N ILE A 62 -2.79 -7.30 -4.85
CA ILE A 62 -1.96 -7.24 -3.64
C ILE A 62 -0.50 -6.96 -4.01
N LYS A 63 0.05 -7.70 -4.99
CA LYS A 63 1.42 -7.52 -5.45
C LYS A 63 1.68 -6.08 -5.88
N LYS A 64 0.80 -5.51 -6.71
CA LYS A 64 0.98 -4.14 -7.21
C LYS A 64 0.88 -3.10 -6.09
N MET A 65 -0.04 -3.28 -5.13
CA MET A 65 -0.08 -2.42 -3.94
C MET A 65 1.21 -2.51 -3.11
N VAL A 66 1.74 -3.72 -2.88
CA VAL A 66 2.99 -3.92 -2.13
C VAL A 66 4.17 -3.27 -2.85
N GLU A 67 4.28 -3.46 -4.17
CA GLU A 67 5.30 -2.86 -5.02
C GLU A 67 5.23 -1.33 -4.96
N THR A 68 4.07 -0.74 -5.25
CA THR A 68 3.88 0.72 -5.24
C THR A 68 4.13 1.33 -3.86
N TYR A 69 3.64 0.69 -2.78
CA TYR A 69 3.93 1.15 -1.42
C TYR A 69 5.44 1.16 -1.15
N THR A 70 6.13 0.08 -1.50
CA THR A 70 7.57 -0.09 -1.21
C THR A 70 8.41 0.93 -1.98
N GLU A 71 8.09 1.18 -3.24
CA GLU A 71 8.77 2.18 -4.07
C GLU A 71 8.65 3.59 -3.46
N ILE A 72 7.42 4.03 -3.18
CA ILE A 72 7.17 5.39 -2.66
C ILE A 72 7.72 5.52 -1.23
N ALA A 73 7.56 4.50 -0.39
CA ALA A 73 8.12 4.51 0.97
C ALA A 73 9.65 4.61 0.94
N SER A 74 10.31 3.91 0.02
CA SER A 74 11.76 3.99 -0.14
C SER A 74 12.21 5.33 -0.71
N GLU A 75 11.50 5.87 -1.71
CA GLU A 75 11.87 7.10 -2.39
C GLU A 75 11.71 8.34 -1.50
N PHE A 76 10.64 8.37 -0.70
CA PHE A 76 10.27 9.52 0.13
C PHE A 76 10.53 9.32 1.63
N ASP A 77 11.21 8.23 2.00
CA ASP A 77 11.55 7.84 3.38
C ASP A 77 10.33 7.79 4.33
N VAL A 78 9.19 7.33 3.80
CA VAL A 78 7.94 7.19 4.55
C VAL A 78 7.93 5.87 5.31
N ALA A 79 7.61 5.92 6.60
CA ALA A 79 7.45 4.74 7.44
C ALA A 79 6.27 4.87 8.40
N THR A 80 5.69 3.74 8.76
CA THR A 80 4.63 3.61 9.77
C THR A 80 5.17 2.86 10.99
N ASP A 81 4.73 3.26 12.18
CA ASP A 81 5.04 2.58 13.44
C ASP A 81 4.15 1.34 13.68
N ASN A 82 3.29 1.00 12.72
CA ASN A 82 2.42 -0.16 12.81
C ASN A 82 3.20 -1.46 12.57
N GLU A 83 3.78 -2.03 13.63
CA GLU A 83 4.58 -3.26 13.58
C GLU A 83 3.88 -4.42 12.86
N LYS A 84 2.57 -4.62 13.10
CA LYS A 84 1.80 -5.70 12.46
C LYS A 84 1.64 -5.51 10.95
N PHE A 85 1.57 -4.27 10.50
CA PHE A 85 1.55 -3.95 9.08
C PHE A 85 2.93 -4.17 8.46
N ASN A 86 4.00 -3.74 9.14
CA ASN A 86 5.37 -3.94 8.70
C ASN A 86 5.71 -5.44 8.54
N ASP A 87 5.34 -6.28 9.52
CA ASP A 87 5.53 -7.74 9.43
C ASP A 87 4.79 -8.37 8.24
N TYR A 88 3.58 -7.89 7.97
CA TYR A 88 2.77 -8.33 6.83
C TYR A 88 3.38 -7.89 5.49
N MET A 89 3.88 -6.66 5.40
CA MET A 89 4.58 -6.15 4.24
C MET A 89 5.86 -6.94 3.96
N ASP A 90 6.66 -7.24 4.99
CA ASP A 90 7.88 -8.04 4.86
C ASP A 90 7.57 -9.44 4.31
N SER A 91 6.55 -10.09 4.87
CA SER A 91 6.10 -11.41 4.43
C SER A 91 5.55 -11.40 3.00
N SER A 92 4.76 -10.38 2.66
CA SER A 92 4.15 -10.24 1.33
C SER A 92 5.19 -9.91 0.26
N ALA A 93 6.10 -8.98 0.55
CA ALA A 93 7.21 -8.64 -0.35
C ALA A 93 8.08 -9.86 -0.63
N ALA A 94 8.48 -10.62 0.41
CA ALA A 94 9.23 -11.84 0.25
C ALA A 94 8.48 -12.89 -0.60
N GLY A 95 7.16 -13.05 -0.38
CA GLY A 95 6.32 -13.95 -1.17
C GLY A 95 6.24 -13.60 -2.66
N PHE A 96 6.34 -12.31 -2.99
CA PHE A 96 6.38 -11.83 -4.38
C PHE A 96 7.79 -11.70 -4.97
N GLY A 97 8.84 -12.03 -4.21
CA GLY A 97 10.23 -11.84 -4.62
C GLY A 97 10.66 -10.36 -4.67
N LEU A 98 9.96 -9.48 -3.97
CA LEU A 98 10.27 -8.06 -3.82
C LEU A 98 11.18 -7.85 -2.61
N MET A 99 12.01 -6.80 -2.65
CA MET A 99 12.80 -6.39 -1.49
C MET A 99 11.91 -5.57 -0.55
N PRO A 100 11.78 -5.95 0.74
CA PRO A 100 11.00 -5.15 1.68
C PRO A 100 11.68 -3.81 1.98
N TYR A 101 10.88 -2.74 2.11
CA TYR A 101 11.36 -1.49 2.67
C TYR A 101 11.47 -1.64 4.19
N ARG A 102 12.70 -1.71 4.68
CA ARG A 102 13.00 -1.64 6.11
C ARG A 102 13.67 -0.30 6.36
N LYS A 103 12.97 0.64 7.02
CA LYS A 103 13.62 1.82 7.58
C LYS A 103 14.58 1.34 8.67
N HIS A 104 15.84 1.15 8.28
CA HIS A 104 16.89 0.79 9.20
C HIS A 104 17.14 2.01 10.08
N TRP A 105 16.46 2.10 11.21
CA TRP A 105 17.03 2.84 12.32
C TRP A 105 18.39 2.20 12.58
N LEU A 106 19.44 2.96 12.25
CA LEU A 106 20.78 2.73 12.75
C LEU A 106 20.66 2.54 14.26
N LYS A 107 20.65 1.29 14.72
CA LYS A 107 21.12 0.96 16.06
C LYS A 107 22.60 1.37 16.08
N ARG A 108 22.85 2.61 16.46
CA ARG A 108 24.04 2.98 17.22
C ARG A 108 23.61 3.16 18.66
#